data_AF-A0A3S1B3S0-F1
#
_entry.id   AF-A0A3S1B3S0-F1
#
_cell.length_a   1.000
_cell.length_b   1.000
_cell.length_c   1.000
_cell.angle_alpha   90.00
_cell.angle_beta   90.00
_cell.angle_gamma   90.00
#
_symmetry.space_group_name_H-M   'P 1'
#
loop_
_entity.id
_entity.type
_entity.pdbx_description
1 polymer ?
#
loop_
_entity_poly.entity_id
_entity_poly.type
_entity_poly.pdbx_seq_one_letter_code
_entity_poly.pdbx_strand_id
1 'polypeptide(L)'
;MNRLSYLLISASLMFPAISFCQQSPSVIPSGTSRAKAESQLSKGYTTPSGWTIREGDKLRLGRGTMPDKSFAFIYQRSTKNEHAPSSMAGKSVRIRALKAFGKKKTGYTIIAKVDVGRIVNYWVEIDNAIHDGEILPPAELSAADNASMTNEAGKKKMMK
;
A
#
# COMPACT_ATOMS: atom_id res chain seq x y z
N MET A 1 -42.31 -32.21 50.54
CA MET A 1 -42.42 -32.11 49.07
C MET A 1 -41.75 -30.82 48.63
N ASN A 2 -40.66 -30.98 47.91
CA ASN A 2 -39.63 -29.96 47.63
C ASN A 2 -40.11 -28.96 46.57
N ARG A 3 -39.81 -27.67 46.74
CA ARG A 3 -39.78 -26.71 45.63
C ARG A 3 -38.41 -26.04 45.57
N LEU A 4 -37.66 -26.42 44.54
CA LEU A 4 -36.35 -25.87 44.18
C LEU A 4 -36.52 -24.44 43.66
N SER A 5 -35.82 -23.50 44.30
CA SER A 5 -35.63 -22.14 43.80
C SER A 5 -34.44 -22.14 42.83
N TYR A 6 -34.70 -21.81 41.56
CA TYR A 6 -33.65 -21.64 40.54
C TYR A 6 -33.06 -20.22 40.62
N LEU A 7 -31.80 -20.14 41.00
CA LEU A 7 -31.00 -18.91 41.02
C LEU A 7 -30.37 -18.70 39.63
N LEU A 8 -30.90 -17.74 38.86
CA LEU A 8 -30.38 -17.36 37.55
C LEU A 8 -29.08 -16.56 37.73
N ILE A 9 -27.95 -17.18 37.41
CA ILE A 9 -26.62 -16.54 37.37
C ILE A 9 -26.49 -15.82 36.01
N SER A 10 -26.56 -14.48 36.03
CA SER A 10 -26.31 -13.66 34.85
C SER A 10 -24.80 -13.60 34.56
N ALA A 11 -24.33 -14.38 33.59
CA ALA A 11 -22.95 -14.29 33.09
C ALA A 11 -22.80 -13.03 32.23
N SER A 12 -22.17 -11.99 32.79
CA SER A 12 -21.71 -10.82 32.02
C SER A 12 -20.60 -11.24 31.08
N LEU A 13 -20.88 -11.22 29.78
CA LEU A 13 -19.90 -11.41 28.72
C LEU A 13 -19.00 -10.17 28.65
N MET A 14 -17.82 -10.27 29.23
CA MET A 14 -16.74 -9.30 29.04
C MET A 14 -16.21 -9.44 27.61
N PHE A 15 -16.52 -8.46 26.77
CA PHE A 15 -15.91 -8.34 25.45
C PHE A 15 -14.45 -7.88 25.62
N PRO A 16 -13.44 -8.62 25.14
CA PRO A 16 -12.08 -8.14 25.12
C PRO A 16 -11.98 -6.95 24.17
N ALA A 17 -11.52 -5.82 24.66
CA ALA A 17 -11.16 -4.68 23.84
C ALA A 17 -10.06 -5.11 22.86
N ILE A 18 -10.41 -5.25 21.59
CA ILE A 18 -9.45 -5.47 20.51
C ILE A 18 -8.67 -4.16 20.38
N SER A 19 -7.52 -4.11 21.04
CA SER A 19 -6.57 -3.02 20.94
C SER A 19 -5.98 -3.06 19.53
N PHE A 20 -6.56 -2.27 18.63
CA PHE A 20 -5.99 -1.99 17.33
C PHE A 20 -4.69 -1.23 17.58
N CYS A 21 -3.57 -1.94 17.61
CA CYS A 21 -2.25 -1.32 17.51
C CYS A 21 -2.22 -0.54 16.19
N GLN A 22 -2.43 0.78 16.26
CA GLN A 22 -2.19 1.70 15.15
C GLN A 22 -0.71 1.56 14.76
N GLN A 23 -0.46 0.76 13.72
CA GLN A 23 0.84 0.73 13.08
C GLN A 23 1.12 2.14 12.58
N SER A 24 2.15 2.76 13.16
CA SER A 24 2.56 4.11 12.85
C SER A 24 2.82 4.20 11.34
N PRO A 25 2.26 5.19 10.63
CA PRO A 25 2.50 5.35 9.20
C PRO A 25 4.00 5.49 8.97
N SER A 26 4.57 4.55 8.22
CA SER A 26 6.02 4.43 7.95
C SER A 26 6.46 5.45 6.90
N VAL A 27 6.22 6.74 7.16
CA VAL A 27 6.79 7.82 6.35
C VAL A 27 8.22 8.05 6.83
N ILE A 28 9.20 7.74 5.98
CA ILE A 28 10.61 7.85 6.35
C ILE A 28 11.01 9.34 6.37
N PRO A 29 11.33 9.95 7.52
CA PRO A 29 11.62 11.37 7.58
C PRO A 29 12.96 11.68 6.89
N SER A 30 13.04 12.84 6.22
CA SER A 30 14.29 13.37 5.66
C SER A 30 15.36 13.46 6.75
N GLY A 31 16.62 13.15 6.41
CA GLY A 31 17.69 13.09 7.41
C GLY A 31 17.84 11.72 8.10
N THR A 32 17.00 10.73 7.79
CA THR A 32 17.21 9.33 8.21
C THR A 32 18.38 8.70 7.43
N SER A 33 19.19 7.85 8.08
CA SER A 33 20.22 7.10 7.35
C SER A 33 19.58 6.01 6.49
N ARG A 34 20.21 5.64 5.36
CA ARG A 34 19.68 4.57 4.48
C ARG A 34 19.46 3.27 5.24
N ALA A 35 20.40 2.86 6.10
CA ALA A 35 20.28 1.64 6.88
C ALA A 35 19.06 1.67 7.82
N LYS A 36 18.78 2.82 8.46
CA LYS A 36 17.60 2.97 9.33
C LYS A 36 16.30 2.98 8.51
N ALA A 37 16.31 3.61 7.35
CA ALA A 37 15.19 3.60 6.40
C ALA A 37 14.86 2.16 5.94
N GLU A 38 15.86 1.40 5.51
CA GLU A 38 15.70 0.00 5.10
C GLU A 38 15.26 -0.90 6.27
N SER A 39 15.77 -0.66 7.48
CA SER A 39 15.31 -1.37 8.68
C SER A 39 13.85 -1.07 9.05
N GLN A 40 13.30 0.08 8.67
CA GLN A 40 11.88 0.38 8.88
C GLN A 40 11.01 -0.35 7.84
N LEU A 41 11.51 -0.48 6.61
CA LEU A 41 10.80 -1.15 5.51
C LEU A 41 10.65 -2.67 5.71
N SER A 42 11.51 -3.31 6.50
CA SER A 42 11.37 -4.74 6.81
C SER A 42 10.07 -5.10 7.53
N LYS A 43 9.44 -4.13 8.21
CA LYS A 43 8.13 -4.29 8.86
C LYS A 43 6.94 -4.07 7.91
N GLY A 44 7.21 -3.60 6.70
CA GLY A 44 6.23 -3.14 5.73
C GLY A 44 6.25 -1.62 5.54
N TYR A 45 5.65 -1.19 4.44
CA TYR A 45 5.49 0.20 4.06
C TYR A 45 4.01 0.55 3.98
N THR A 46 3.59 1.60 4.68
CA THR A 46 2.22 2.11 4.59
C THR A 46 2.20 3.32 3.69
N THR A 47 1.53 3.18 2.55
CA THR A 47 1.31 4.25 1.58
C THR A 47 0.44 5.37 2.15
N PRO A 48 0.45 6.57 1.57
CA PRO A 48 -0.41 7.67 1.99
C PRO A 48 -1.91 7.35 1.95
N SER A 49 -2.35 6.41 1.09
CA SER A 49 -3.73 5.94 1.01
C SER A 49 -4.10 4.93 2.11
N GLY A 50 -3.19 4.63 3.04
CA GLY A 50 -3.41 3.68 4.14
C GLY A 50 -3.16 2.22 3.76
N TRP A 51 -2.79 1.92 2.50
CA TRP A 51 -2.42 0.56 2.11
C TRP A 51 -1.06 0.18 2.69
N THR A 52 -1.01 -0.89 3.49
CA THR A 52 0.24 -1.47 3.99
C THR A 52 0.72 -2.59 3.09
N ILE A 53 1.93 -2.42 2.56
CA ILE A 53 2.60 -3.31 1.61
C ILE A 53 3.77 -4.00 2.30
N ARG A 54 3.92 -5.31 2.10
CA ARG A 54 4.97 -6.13 2.70
C ARG A 54 5.71 -6.96 1.65
N GLU A 55 6.90 -7.41 2.02
CA GLU A 55 7.61 -8.40 1.22
C GLU A 55 6.80 -9.70 1.14
N GLY A 56 6.70 -10.26 -0.06
CA GLY A 56 5.90 -11.43 -0.34
C GLY A 56 4.48 -11.15 -0.84
N ASP A 57 3.98 -9.92 -0.70
CA ASP A 57 2.63 -9.53 -1.15
C ASP A 57 2.50 -9.59 -2.68
N LYS A 58 1.26 -9.74 -3.15
CA LYS A 58 0.93 -9.68 -4.58
C LYS A 58 0.41 -8.30 -4.93
N LEU A 59 1.07 -7.63 -5.87
CA LEU A 59 0.62 -6.39 -6.48
C LEU A 59 -0.06 -6.69 -7.79
N ARG A 60 -1.18 -6.02 -8.06
CA ARG A 60 -1.85 -6.09 -9.36
C ARG A 60 -1.43 -4.88 -10.19
N LEU A 61 -0.89 -5.15 -11.37
CA LEU A 61 -0.50 -4.11 -12.30
C LEU A 61 -1.75 -3.55 -13.00
N GLY A 62 -1.82 -2.23 -13.09
CA GLY A 62 -2.84 -1.48 -13.80
C GLY A 62 -2.49 -1.33 -15.27
N ARG A 63 -2.50 -0.09 -15.76
CA ARG A 63 -2.18 0.26 -17.15
C ARG A 63 -0.85 1.00 -17.22
N GLY A 64 -0.15 0.89 -18.36
CA GLY A 64 0.98 1.77 -18.63
C GLY A 64 0.52 3.19 -18.95
N THR A 65 1.31 4.17 -18.50
CA THR A 65 0.97 5.60 -18.57
C THR A 65 1.71 6.34 -19.68
N MET A 66 2.75 5.74 -20.26
CA MET A 66 3.50 6.33 -21.37
C MET A 66 2.70 6.32 -22.68
N PRO A 67 3.07 7.15 -23.69
CA PRO A 67 2.34 7.21 -24.97
C PRO A 67 2.27 5.87 -25.74
N ASP A 68 3.29 5.03 -25.60
CA ASP A 68 3.36 3.66 -26.14
C ASP A 68 2.66 2.62 -25.25
N LYS A 69 2.03 3.08 -24.16
CA LYS A 69 1.38 2.28 -23.11
C LYS A 69 2.36 1.44 -22.27
N SER A 70 3.66 1.72 -22.31
CA SER A 70 4.59 1.17 -21.33
C SER A 70 4.40 1.82 -19.97
N PHE A 71 4.98 1.20 -18.94
CA PHE A 71 4.92 1.71 -17.58
C PHE A 71 6.03 2.74 -17.32
N ALA A 72 5.68 3.91 -16.82
CA ALA A 72 6.63 4.97 -16.48
C ALA A 72 7.41 4.63 -15.19
N PHE A 73 6.72 4.10 -14.18
CA PHE A 73 7.25 3.91 -12.82
C PHE A 73 7.58 2.45 -12.50
N ILE A 74 7.42 1.56 -13.48
CA ILE A 74 7.81 0.16 -13.41
C ILE A 74 8.85 -0.08 -14.49
N TYR A 75 10.08 -0.38 -14.09
CA TYR A 75 11.20 -0.52 -15.02
C TYR A 75 12.25 -1.52 -14.52
N GLN A 76 12.99 -2.10 -15.45
CA GLN A 76 14.18 -2.89 -15.13
C GLN A 76 15.34 -1.95 -14.90
N ARG A 77 15.98 -2.08 -13.74
CA ARG A 77 17.21 -1.33 -13.46
C ARG A 77 18.41 -2.06 -14.06
N SER A 78 18.66 -1.81 -15.34
CA SER A 78 19.88 -2.19 -16.05
C SER A 78 20.73 -0.95 -16.37
N THR A 79 21.43 -0.90 -17.50
CA THR A 79 22.24 0.24 -17.97
C THR A 79 21.40 1.38 -18.54
N LYS A 80 20.20 1.08 -19.06
CA LYS A 80 19.18 2.05 -19.48
C LYS A 80 17.89 1.58 -18.84
N ASN A 81 17.26 2.38 -17.99
CA ASN A 81 16.02 1.98 -17.31
C ASN A 81 15.01 1.52 -18.37
N GLU A 82 14.79 0.22 -18.47
CA GLU A 82 13.93 -0.37 -19.49
C GLU A 82 12.53 -0.47 -18.90
N HIS A 83 11.63 0.35 -19.42
CA HIS A 83 10.24 0.41 -18.96
C HIS A 83 9.55 -0.95 -19.13
N ALA A 84 8.70 -1.32 -18.17
CA ALA A 84 7.92 -2.53 -18.32
C ALA A 84 6.99 -2.41 -19.54
N PRO A 85 6.88 -3.47 -20.34
CA PRO A 85 6.05 -3.45 -21.54
C PRO A 85 4.56 -3.43 -21.17
N SER A 86 3.75 -2.88 -22.07
CA SER A 86 2.28 -2.84 -21.95
C SER A 86 1.64 -4.23 -21.76
N SER A 87 2.31 -5.30 -22.22
CA SER A 87 1.89 -6.69 -22.04
C SER A 87 1.90 -7.18 -20.58
N MET A 88 2.42 -6.38 -19.64
CA MET A 88 2.35 -6.65 -18.21
C MET A 88 1.08 -6.10 -17.54
N ALA A 89 0.30 -5.28 -18.24
CA ALA A 89 -0.95 -4.74 -17.73
C ALA A 89 -1.90 -5.85 -17.25
N GLY A 90 -2.53 -5.65 -16.09
CA GLY A 90 -3.45 -6.59 -15.47
C GLY A 90 -2.81 -7.81 -14.78
N LYS A 91 -1.50 -8.03 -14.91
CA LYS A 91 -0.82 -9.17 -14.27
C LYS A 91 -0.62 -8.94 -12.78
N SER A 92 -0.60 -10.03 -12.02
CA SER A 92 -0.22 -10.02 -10.60
C SER A 92 1.26 -10.37 -10.45
N VAL A 93 2.01 -9.53 -9.76
CA VAL A 93 3.45 -9.69 -9.50
C VAL A 93 3.70 -9.80 -8.01
N ARG A 94 4.75 -10.52 -7.62
CA ARG A 94 5.09 -10.69 -6.20
C ARG A 94 6.19 -9.71 -5.80
N ILE A 95 6.02 -9.06 -4.65
CA ILE A 95 7.07 -8.23 -4.06
C ILE A 95 8.13 -9.14 -3.46
N ARG A 96 9.36 -8.99 -3.93
CA ARG A 96 10.52 -9.72 -3.41
C ARG A 96 11.20 -8.95 -2.30
N ALA A 97 11.33 -7.63 -2.43
CA ALA A 97 11.98 -6.80 -1.45
C ALA A 97 11.49 -5.35 -1.51
N LEU A 98 11.50 -4.66 -0.38
CA LEU A 98 11.27 -3.21 -0.30
C LEU A 98 12.59 -2.47 -0.08
N LYS A 99 12.80 -1.35 -0.76
CA LYS A 99 14.03 -0.56 -0.68
C LYS A 99 13.78 0.93 -0.63
N ALA A 100 14.59 1.63 0.16
CA ALA A 100 14.64 3.09 0.16
C ALA A 100 15.66 3.59 -0.88
N PHE A 101 15.18 4.18 -1.97
CA PHE A 101 16.01 4.75 -3.03
C PHE A 101 16.09 6.27 -2.93
N GLY A 102 17.27 6.86 -3.15
CA GLY A 102 17.47 8.30 -3.00
C GLY A 102 18.59 8.66 -2.02
N LYS A 103 18.60 9.92 -1.56
CA LYS A 103 19.68 10.50 -0.74
C LYS A 103 19.11 11.10 0.53
N LYS A 104 19.83 10.98 1.66
CA LYS A 104 19.46 11.52 2.97
C LYS A 104 18.95 12.97 2.95
N LYS A 105 19.57 13.83 2.12
CA LYS A 105 19.23 15.26 2.01
C LYS A 105 17.98 15.53 1.16
N THR A 106 17.76 14.74 0.12
CA THR A 106 16.67 14.95 -0.86
C THR A 106 15.41 14.17 -0.50
N GLY A 107 15.56 13.13 0.33
CA GLY A 107 14.49 12.19 0.65
C GLY A 107 14.72 10.81 0.01
N TYR A 108 13.86 9.88 0.40
CA TYR A 108 13.85 8.53 -0.13
C TYR A 108 12.51 8.26 -0.81
N THR A 109 12.58 7.75 -2.03
CA THR A 109 11.47 7.10 -2.74
C THR A 109 11.46 5.63 -2.36
N ILE A 110 10.29 5.10 -2.02
CA ILE A 110 10.15 3.69 -1.69
C ILE A 110 9.97 2.89 -2.98
N ILE A 111 10.88 1.94 -3.20
CA ILE A 111 10.87 1.08 -4.36
C ILE A 111 10.59 -0.36 -3.94
N ALA A 112 9.60 -0.98 -4.59
CA ALA A 112 9.41 -2.42 -4.54
C ALA A 112 10.21 -3.09 -5.66
N LYS A 113 10.97 -4.12 -5.31
CA LYS A 113 11.49 -5.08 -6.27
C LYS A 113 10.44 -6.15 -6.48
N VAL A 114 9.96 -6.31 -7.71
CA VAL A 114 8.94 -7.30 -8.05
C VAL A 114 9.49 -8.34 -9.01
N ASP A 115 9.12 -9.59 -8.77
CA ASP A 115 9.48 -10.71 -9.62
C ASP A 115 8.35 -10.94 -10.64
N VAL A 116 8.71 -10.92 -11.93
CA VAL A 116 7.81 -11.25 -13.03
C VAL A 116 8.28 -12.57 -13.61
N GLY A 117 7.94 -13.66 -12.93
CA GLY A 117 8.48 -14.99 -13.20
C GLY A 117 9.85 -15.21 -12.54
N ARG A 118 10.74 -16.00 -13.17
CA ARG A 118 12.00 -16.43 -12.54
C ARG A 118 13.25 -15.64 -12.95
N ILE A 119 13.19 -14.83 -14.01
CA ILE A 119 14.41 -14.36 -14.70
C ILE A 119 14.63 -12.84 -14.51
N VAL A 120 13.57 -12.05 -14.45
CA VAL A 120 13.66 -10.59 -14.50
C VAL A 120 13.04 -9.94 -13.27
N ASN A 121 13.80 -9.06 -12.62
CA ASN A 121 13.33 -8.26 -11.50
C ASN A 121 13.05 -6.84 -11.97
N TYR A 122 11.83 -6.36 -11.71
CA TYR A 122 11.45 -4.98 -11.98
C TYR A 122 11.52 -4.15 -10.69
N TRP A 123 11.78 -2.87 -10.87
CA TRP A 123 11.78 -1.84 -9.85
C TRP A 123 10.51 -1.04 -10.03
N VAL A 124 9.79 -0.83 -8.93
CA VAL A 124 8.49 -0.19 -8.90
C VAL A 124 8.54 0.96 -7.91
N GLU A 125 8.40 2.20 -8.37
CA GLU A 125 8.24 3.35 -7.48
C GLU A 125 6.80 3.37 -6.96
N ILE A 126 6.60 2.87 -5.73
CA ILE A 126 5.27 2.48 -5.22
C ILE A 126 4.29 3.65 -5.24
N ASP A 127 4.66 4.78 -4.66
CA ASP A 127 3.74 5.91 -4.48
C ASP A 127 3.34 6.52 -5.83
N ASN A 128 4.31 6.72 -6.73
CA ASN A 128 4.09 7.26 -8.07
C ASN A 128 3.26 6.31 -8.93
N ALA A 129 3.56 5.00 -8.87
CA ALA A 129 2.83 4.00 -9.63
C ALA A 129 1.39 3.82 -9.15
N ILE A 130 1.11 3.95 -7.84
CA ILE A 130 -0.27 3.97 -7.33
C ILE A 130 -0.99 5.23 -7.80
N HIS A 131 -0.34 6.40 -7.66
CA HIS A 131 -0.90 7.69 -8.04
C HIS A 131 -1.35 7.73 -9.51
N ASP A 132 -0.53 7.18 -10.42
CA ASP A 132 -0.82 7.19 -11.86
C ASP A 132 -1.66 5.98 -12.32
N GLY A 133 -2.04 5.08 -11.40
CA GLY A 133 -2.84 3.90 -11.70
C GLY A 133 -2.09 2.78 -12.43
N GLU A 134 -0.76 2.77 -12.33
CA GLU A 134 0.11 1.67 -12.78
C GLU A 134 0.08 0.48 -11.81
N ILE A 135 -0.21 0.73 -10.54
CA ILE A 135 -0.55 -0.29 -9.54
C ILE A 135 -1.99 -0.08 -9.12
N LEU A 136 -2.74 -1.17 -9.07
CA LEU A 136 -4.10 -1.16 -8.54
C LEU A 136 -4.07 -1.52 -7.05
N PRO A 137 -4.51 -0.63 -6.15
CA PRO A 137 -4.70 -0.97 -4.75
C PRO A 137 -5.80 -2.05 -4.62
N PRO A 138 -5.82 -2.79 -3.49
CA PRO A 138 -6.88 -3.76 -3.23
C PRO A 138 -8.26 -3.08 -3.23
N ALA A 139 -9.28 -3.84 -3.64
CA ALA A 139 -10.63 -3.32 -3.89
C ALA A 139 -11.20 -2.55 -2.68
N GLU A 140 -10.90 -3.01 -1.47
CA GLU A 140 -11.32 -2.42 -0.20
C GLU A 140 -10.87 -0.96 -0.03
N LEU A 141 -9.69 -0.60 -0.55
CA LEU A 141 -9.16 0.76 -0.49
C LEU A 141 -9.61 1.61 -1.67
N SER A 142 -9.79 1.00 -2.85
CA SER A 142 -10.30 1.72 -4.03
C SER A 142 -11.73 2.25 -3.86
N ALA A 143 -12.54 1.63 -2.98
CA ALA A 143 -13.88 2.10 -2.67
C ALA A 143 -13.90 3.30 -1.70
N ALA A 144 -12.90 3.40 -0.82
CA ALA A 144 -12.81 4.47 0.18
C ALA A 144 -12.48 5.84 -0.46
N ASP A 145 -11.67 5.86 -1.52
CA ASP A 145 -11.36 7.09 -2.27
C ASP A 145 -12.59 7.65 -3.02
N ASN A 146 -13.55 6.80 -3.38
CA ASN A 146 -14.81 7.24 -3.99
C ASN A 146 -15.82 7.78 -2.95
N ALA A 147 -15.68 7.42 -1.67
CA ALA A 147 -16.56 7.89 -0.59
C ALA A 147 -16.11 9.24 0.01
N SER A 148 -14.85 9.63 -0.15
CA SER A 148 -14.35 10.92 0.33
C SER A 148 -14.67 12.08 -0.64
N MET A 149 -14.78 11.80 -1.95
CA MET A 149 -15.17 12.82 -2.95
C MET A 149 -16.66 13.21 -2.91
N THR A 150 -17.55 12.38 -2.37
CA THR A 150 -18.99 12.71 -2.29
C THR A 150 -19.36 13.64 -1.13
N ASN A 151 -18.45 13.88 -0.18
CA ASN A 151 -18.76 14.65 1.03
C ASN A 151 -18.38 16.15 0.96
N GLU A 152 -17.64 16.61 -0.06
CA GLU A 152 -17.34 18.05 -0.24
C GLU A 152 -18.28 18.77 -1.21
N ALA A 153 -18.90 18.06 -2.15
CA ALA A 153 -19.82 18.67 -3.13
C ALA A 153 -21.14 19.17 -2.52
N GLY A 154 -21.50 18.73 -1.31
CA GLY A 154 -22.73 19.12 -0.61
C GLY A 154 -22.68 20.46 0.12
N LYS A 155 -21.49 21.01 0.43
CA LYS A 155 -21.37 22.17 1.34
C LYS A 155 -21.47 23.54 0.64
N LYS A 156 -21.41 23.60 -0.69
CA LYS A 156 -21.43 24.86 -1.46
C LYS A 156 -22.81 25.34 -1.92
N LYS A 157 -23.90 24.65 -1.56
CA LYS A 157 -25.26 24.96 -2.09
C LYS A 157 -26.24 25.61 -1.09
N MET A 158 -25.79 26.10 0.06
CA MET A 158 -26.63 26.80 1.05
C MET A 158 -26.02 28.13 1.52
N MET A 159 -25.46 28.92 0.60
CA MET A 159 -25.27 30.37 0.83
C MET A 159 -25.56 31.09 -0.49
N LYS A 160 -26.85 31.29 -0.76
CA LYS A 160 -27.37 32.35 -1.62
C LYS A 160 -28.73 32.76 -1.10
#